data_AF-A0A523PS08-F1
#
_entry.id   AF-A0A523PS08-F1
#
_cell.length_a   1.000
_cell.length_b   1.000
_cell.length_c   1.000
_cell.angle_alpha   90.00
_cell.angle_beta   90.00
_cell.angle_gamma   90.00
#
_symmetry.space_group_name_H-M   'P 1'
#
loop_
_entity.id
_entity.type
_entity.pdbx_description
1 polymer ?
#
loop_
_entity_poly.entity_id
_entity_poly.type
_entity_poly.pdbx_seq_one_letter_code
_entity_poly.pdbx_strand_id
1 'polypeptide(L)'
;MPQPLPYRYRLVFQGNSASSCYRDNRVWMGFIMRAYRRSNWLTAATLIAALSVSVADAEFTVTNVEPRLTAEALVLSGALDLGLSAKVEEALSKGIPMDVIIDISLYRERPVVWDARIQTWVLRRRISYHALSRQYLLMGHRPDAAAVESFVSLQVALTSMGSLDELSFPLSRELDSDSNYYVEVRASLDIESLPAPLRPVAYTSLAWHLSSGWTEWHVQR
;
A
#
# COMPACT_ATOMS: atom_id res chain seq x y z
N MET A 1 1.78 -9.58 76.28
CA MET A 1 3.05 -9.15 75.64
C MET A 1 2.72 -8.19 74.50
N PRO A 2 3.55 -7.15 74.31
CA PRO A 2 3.15 -5.78 73.91
C PRO A 2 2.92 -5.63 72.40
N GLN A 3 2.07 -4.73 71.85
CA GLN A 3 1.89 -3.27 72.01
C GLN A 3 3.09 -2.45 71.42
N PRO A 4 2.93 -1.19 70.94
CA PRO A 4 2.69 -0.88 69.51
C PRO A 4 3.31 0.48 69.03
N LEU A 5 2.86 0.95 67.84
CA LEU A 5 2.70 2.37 67.41
C LEU A 5 3.98 3.26 67.22
N PRO A 6 3.87 4.59 66.98
CA PRO A 6 3.92 5.22 65.65
C PRO A 6 4.84 6.46 65.65
N TYR A 7 4.93 7.24 64.56
CA TYR A 7 5.33 8.65 64.70
C TYR A 7 4.44 9.59 63.89
N ARG A 8 3.57 10.27 64.65
CA ARG A 8 2.92 11.55 64.36
C ARG A 8 3.94 12.66 64.62
N TYR A 9 3.89 13.72 63.82
CA TYR A 9 4.22 15.06 64.30
C TYR A 9 2.99 15.95 64.11
N ARG A 10 2.71 16.71 65.18
CA ARG A 10 1.60 17.64 65.37
C ARG A 10 2.24 18.99 65.74
N LEU A 11 1.81 20.05 65.08
CA LEU A 11 1.78 21.44 65.56
C LEU A 11 0.45 21.96 64.97
N VAL A 12 -0.66 22.22 65.67
CA VAL A 12 -0.96 23.15 66.78
C VAL A 12 -0.41 24.55 66.52
N PHE A 13 -1.30 25.50 66.22
CA PHE A 13 -1.60 26.75 66.95
C PHE A 13 -2.84 27.38 66.25
N GLN A 14 -4.00 27.51 66.90
CA GLN A 14 -4.48 28.65 67.73
C GLN A 14 -4.62 29.93 66.87
N GLY A 15 -5.70 30.73 66.85
CA GLY A 15 -6.95 30.91 67.58
C GLY A 15 -7.83 31.85 66.70
N ASN A 16 -9.15 31.74 66.76
CA ASN A 16 -10.05 32.54 67.61
C ASN A 16 -10.51 33.88 67.00
N SER A 17 -11.82 33.88 66.67
CA SER A 17 -12.85 34.90 66.89
C SER A 17 -12.72 36.36 66.41
N ALA A 18 -13.93 36.85 66.08
CA ALA A 18 -14.44 38.20 66.31
C ALA A 18 -14.03 39.26 65.27
N SER A 19 -14.87 39.51 64.26
CA SER A 19 -16.06 40.39 64.29
C SER A 19 -15.72 41.87 64.15
N SER A 20 -16.44 42.52 63.24
CA SER A 20 -17.06 43.85 63.37
C SER A 20 -16.76 44.77 62.19
N CYS A 21 -17.86 45.26 61.60
CA CYS A 21 -18.11 46.63 61.12
C CYS A 21 -17.13 47.26 60.11
N TYR A 22 -17.53 48.11 59.16
CA TYR A 22 -18.77 48.71 58.72
C TYR A 22 -18.36 49.62 57.54
N ARG A 23 -19.33 49.99 56.70
CA ARG A 23 -19.33 51.20 55.84
C ARG A 23 -18.59 51.16 54.48
N ASP A 24 -19.36 50.75 53.48
CA ASP A 24 -19.79 51.59 52.35
C ASP A 24 -19.30 53.06 52.32
N ASN A 25 -18.48 53.44 51.33
CA ASN A 25 -18.90 54.34 50.24
C ASN A 25 -17.77 54.71 49.27
N ARG A 26 -18.07 54.50 47.98
CA ARG A 26 -17.86 55.41 46.84
C ARG A 26 -16.43 55.84 46.40
N VAL A 27 -16.20 55.53 45.11
CA VAL A 27 -15.92 56.46 43.99
C VAL A 27 -14.48 56.47 43.40
N TRP A 28 -14.45 55.92 42.17
CA TRP A 28 -13.77 56.34 40.93
C TRP A 28 -12.25 56.18 40.71
N MET A 29 -12.00 55.66 39.49
CA MET A 29 -10.81 55.78 38.62
C MET A 29 -9.54 55.02 39.03
N GLY A 30 -9.27 53.93 38.31
CA GLY A 30 -7.98 53.25 38.36
C GLY A 30 -7.92 52.03 37.47
N PHE A 31 -7.62 52.26 36.20
CA PHE A 31 -7.25 51.31 35.16
C PHE A 31 -6.42 50.08 35.62
N ILE A 32 -6.61 48.97 34.88
CA ILE A 32 -5.75 47.75 34.71
C ILE A 32 -6.18 46.50 35.51
N MET A 33 -6.90 45.57 34.87
CA MET A 33 -6.44 44.18 34.63
C MET A 33 -7.46 43.33 33.84
N ARG A 34 -7.08 43.07 32.59
CA ARG A 34 -7.33 41.91 31.72
C ARG A 34 -8.57 41.04 32.02
N ALA A 35 -9.62 41.34 31.26
CA ALA A 35 -10.56 40.34 30.77
C ALA A 35 -9.82 39.27 29.96
N TYR A 36 -10.04 37.98 30.24
CA TYR A 36 -9.95 36.90 29.25
C TYR A 36 -10.73 35.67 29.72
N ARG A 37 -12.05 35.82 29.84
CA ARG A 37 -12.99 34.69 29.90
C ARG A 37 -13.68 34.61 28.54
N ARG A 38 -13.07 33.94 27.55
CA ARG A 38 -13.73 33.66 26.27
C ARG A 38 -13.29 32.31 25.72
N SER A 39 -14.28 31.43 25.63
CA SER A 39 -14.23 30.04 25.18
C SER A 39 -13.65 29.93 23.77
N ASN A 40 -12.52 29.22 23.63
CA ASN A 40 -11.82 29.01 22.36
C ASN A 40 -12.02 27.59 21.81
N TRP A 41 -13.19 26.99 22.05
CA TRP A 41 -13.55 25.67 21.52
C TRP A 41 -13.64 25.63 19.98
N LEU A 42 -13.79 26.80 19.33
CA LEU A 42 -13.90 26.90 17.88
C LEU A 42 -12.55 26.88 17.14
N THR A 43 -11.42 27.20 17.81
CA THR A 43 -10.09 27.14 17.18
C THR A 43 -9.47 25.74 17.21
N ALA A 44 -9.96 24.84 18.08
CA ALA A 44 -9.50 23.46 18.13
C ALA A 44 -10.08 22.62 16.98
N ALA A 45 -11.30 22.93 16.52
CA ALA A 45 -11.98 22.17 15.47
C ALA A 45 -11.38 22.41 14.07
N THR A 46 -10.88 23.62 13.79
CA THR A 46 -10.30 23.98 12.48
C THR A 46 -8.90 23.39 12.26
N LEU A 47 -8.18 23.00 13.32
CA LEU A 47 -6.84 22.41 13.21
C LEU A 47 -6.86 20.88 13.02
N ILE A 48 -7.98 20.22 13.31
CA ILE A 48 -8.13 18.77 13.15
C ILE A 48 -8.61 18.41 11.72
N ALA A 49 -9.29 19.32 11.01
CA ALA A 49 -9.80 19.08 9.67
C ALA A 49 -8.75 19.09 8.55
N ALA A 50 -7.50 19.48 8.82
CA ALA A 50 -6.44 19.61 7.81
C ALA A 50 -5.52 18.38 7.70
N LEU A 51 -5.78 17.30 8.44
CA LEU A 51 -4.94 16.09 8.48
C LEU A 51 -5.61 14.86 7.85
N SER A 52 -6.51 15.06 6.89
CA SER A 52 -6.92 13.97 5.98
C SER A 52 -5.78 13.69 4.99
N VAL A 53 -4.71 13.06 5.47
CA VAL A 53 -3.77 12.38 4.59
C VAL A 53 -4.53 11.19 4.01
N SER A 54 -4.92 11.29 2.73
CA SER A 54 -5.32 10.10 1.98
C SER A 54 -4.11 9.18 1.93
N VAL A 55 -4.14 8.12 2.72
CA VAL A 55 -3.25 6.98 2.52
C VAL A 55 -3.73 6.35 1.22
N ALA A 56 -2.95 6.49 0.15
CA ALA A 56 -3.19 5.68 -1.05
C ALA A 56 -3.09 4.22 -0.61
N ASP A 57 -4.18 3.47 -0.79
CA ASP A 57 -4.14 2.03 -0.56
C ASP A 57 -3.20 1.44 -1.61
N ALA A 58 -2.24 0.65 -1.14
CA ALA A 58 -1.23 0.06 -2.01
C ALA A 58 -1.79 -1.23 -2.56
N GLU A 59 -2.27 -1.16 -3.80
CA GLU A 59 -2.93 -2.27 -4.47
C GLU A 59 -2.36 -2.42 -5.88
N PHE A 60 -2.27 -3.67 -6.34
CA PHE A 60 -2.02 -3.95 -7.75
C PHE A 60 -3.35 -3.95 -8.47
N THR A 61 -3.43 -3.35 -9.64
CA THR A 61 -4.67 -3.34 -10.45
C THR A 61 -4.34 -3.65 -11.89
N VAL A 62 -5.15 -4.51 -12.51
CA VAL A 62 -5.08 -4.76 -13.96
C VAL A 62 -5.97 -3.72 -14.62
N THR A 63 -5.38 -2.71 -15.26
CA THR A 63 -6.13 -1.54 -15.76
C THR A 63 -6.84 -1.85 -17.07
N ASN A 64 -6.10 -2.35 -18.06
CA ASN A 64 -6.63 -2.77 -19.34
C ASN A 64 -5.75 -3.91 -19.89
N VAL A 65 -6.39 -4.94 -20.42
CA VAL A 65 -5.73 -6.00 -21.17
C VAL A 65 -6.54 -6.27 -22.42
N GLU A 66 -5.86 -6.23 -23.55
CA GLU A 66 -6.39 -6.48 -24.88
C GLU A 66 -5.75 -7.77 -25.41
N PRO A 67 -6.36 -8.93 -25.12
CA PRO A 67 -5.89 -10.19 -25.66
C PRO A 67 -6.32 -10.35 -27.12
N ARG A 68 -5.36 -10.60 -28.00
CA ARG A 68 -5.55 -10.92 -29.41
C ARG A 68 -5.03 -12.32 -29.68
N LEU A 69 -5.82 -13.12 -30.38
CA LEU A 69 -5.43 -14.49 -30.70
C LEU A 69 -5.05 -14.61 -32.17
N THR A 70 -3.91 -15.23 -32.41
CA THR A 70 -3.42 -15.58 -33.75
C THR A 70 -3.40 -17.11 -33.90
N ALA A 71 -3.10 -17.61 -35.11
CA ALA A 71 -3.02 -19.04 -35.37
C ALA A 71 -1.95 -19.76 -34.50
N GLU A 72 -0.88 -19.04 -34.13
CA GLU A 72 0.30 -19.63 -33.48
C GLU A 72 0.54 -19.11 -32.06
N ALA A 73 -0.01 -17.94 -31.71
CA ALA A 73 0.27 -17.27 -30.45
C ALA A 73 -0.90 -16.45 -29.91
N LEU A 74 -0.95 -16.31 -28.58
CA LEU A 74 -1.71 -15.29 -27.87
C LEU A 74 -0.85 -14.03 -27.75
N VAL A 75 -1.33 -12.90 -28.25
CA VAL A 75 -0.68 -11.59 -28.12
C VAL A 75 -1.43 -10.78 -27.07
N LEU A 76 -0.72 -10.32 -26.04
CA LEU A 76 -1.28 -9.47 -24.98
C LEU A 76 -0.73 -8.06 -25.05
N SER A 77 -1.63 -7.09 -25.13
CA SER A 77 -1.32 -5.67 -24.99
C SER A 77 -2.06 -5.09 -23.80
N GLY A 78 -1.47 -4.17 -23.05
CA GLY A 78 -2.15 -3.59 -21.89
C GLY A 78 -1.22 -2.96 -20.86
N ALA A 79 -1.78 -2.63 -19.71
CA ALA A 79 -1.04 -2.05 -18.60
C ALA A 79 -1.61 -2.48 -17.25
N LEU A 80 -0.70 -2.67 -16.30
CA LEU A 80 -0.95 -2.96 -14.90
C LEU A 80 -0.53 -1.74 -14.08
N ASP A 81 -1.33 -1.35 -13.10
CA ASP A 81 -0.93 -0.42 -12.06
C ASP A 81 -0.34 -1.22 -10.89
N LEU A 82 0.94 -0.98 -10.59
CA LEU A 82 1.70 -1.75 -9.60
C LEU A 82 2.05 -0.86 -8.40
N GLY A 83 1.02 -0.47 -7.64
CA GLY A 83 1.18 0.30 -6.40
C GLY A 83 1.90 -0.52 -5.32
N LEU A 84 3.02 -0.01 -4.81
CA LEU A 84 3.75 -0.64 -3.70
C LEU A 84 3.31 -0.07 -2.36
N SER A 85 3.30 -0.91 -1.33
CA SER A 85 3.06 -0.44 0.04
C SER A 85 4.30 0.26 0.59
N ALA A 86 4.12 1.18 1.54
CA ALA A 86 5.22 1.89 2.16
C ALA A 86 6.31 0.96 2.71
N LYS A 87 5.95 -0.23 3.23
CA LYS A 87 6.92 -1.23 3.70
C LYS A 87 7.72 -1.86 2.56
N VAL A 88 7.05 -2.15 1.44
CA VAL A 88 7.70 -2.74 0.26
C VAL A 88 8.61 -1.71 -0.42
N GLU A 89 8.17 -0.45 -0.53
CA GLU A 89 9.00 0.66 -1.01
C GLU A 89 10.23 0.88 -0.13
N GLU A 90 10.07 0.88 1.19
CA GLU A 90 11.18 1.00 2.14
C GLU A 90 12.18 -0.15 1.95
N ALA A 91 11.70 -1.37 1.83
CA ALA A 91 12.56 -2.52 1.59
C ALA A 91 13.30 -2.45 0.24
N LEU A 92 12.61 -2.02 -0.81
CA LEU A 92 13.22 -1.80 -2.12
C LEU A 92 14.32 -0.73 -2.04
N SER A 93 14.08 0.37 -1.32
CA SER A 93 15.08 1.44 -1.10
C SER A 93 16.32 0.95 -0.34
N LYS A 94 16.18 -0.10 0.47
CA LYS A 94 17.29 -0.80 1.15
C LYS A 94 18.03 -1.80 0.24
N GLY A 95 17.69 -1.85 -1.05
CA GLY A 95 18.32 -2.73 -2.03
C GLY A 95 17.79 -4.17 -2.01
N ILE A 96 16.67 -4.43 -1.33
CA ILE A 96 16.05 -5.76 -1.35
C ILE A 96 15.30 -5.91 -2.69
N PRO A 97 15.63 -6.89 -3.53
CA PRO A 97 14.93 -7.10 -4.79
C PRO A 97 13.51 -7.59 -4.54
N MET A 98 12.59 -7.18 -5.41
CA MET A 98 11.19 -7.58 -5.39
C MET A 98 10.83 -8.24 -6.72
N ASP A 99 10.24 -9.43 -6.67
CA ASP A 99 9.75 -10.14 -7.84
C ASP A 99 8.24 -10.01 -7.94
N VAL A 100 7.77 -9.52 -9.08
CA VAL A 100 6.36 -9.50 -9.45
C VAL A 100 6.12 -10.66 -10.42
N ILE A 101 5.13 -11.48 -10.08
CA ILE A 101 4.62 -12.57 -10.93
C ILE A 101 3.36 -12.07 -11.62
N ILE A 102 3.34 -12.21 -12.95
CA ILE A 102 2.16 -12.01 -13.77
C ILE A 102 1.74 -13.38 -14.30
N ASP A 103 0.64 -13.89 -13.75
CA ASP A 103 0.01 -15.13 -14.20
C ASP A 103 -0.99 -14.82 -15.32
N ILE A 104 -0.92 -15.58 -16.41
CA ILE A 104 -1.81 -15.47 -17.56
C ILE A 104 -2.35 -16.86 -17.85
N SER A 105 -3.67 -17.03 -17.87
CA SER A 105 -4.30 -18.30 -18.22
C SER A 105 -5.33 -18.10 -19.33
N LEU A 106 -5.19 -18.87 -20.40
CA LEU A 106 -6.15 -18.90 -21.52
C LEU A 106 -7.20 -19.98 -21.26
N TYR A 107 -8.46 -19.60 -21.37
CA TYR A 107 -9.60 -20.49 -21.24
C TYR A 107 -10.44 -20.48 -22.51
N ARG A 108 -11.08 -21.62 -22.75
CA ARG A 108 -12.18 -21.73 -23.70
C ARG A 108 -13.49 -21.75 -22.94
N GLU A 109 -14.35 -20.80 -23.27
CA GLU A 109 -15.70 -20.67 -22.75
C GLU A 109 -16.55 -21.87 -23.19
N ARG A 110 -17.28 -22.49 -22.25
CA ARG A 110 -18.17 -23.62 -22.54
C ARG A 110 -19.53 -23.42 -21.87
N PRO A 111 -20.64 -23.50 -22.61
CA PRO A 111 -21.96 -23.12 -22.09
C PRO A 111 -22.56 -24.07 -21.03
N VAL A 112 -22.06 -25.32 -20.91
CA VAL A 112 -22.73 -26.38 -20.13
C VAL A 112 -21.78 -27.08 -19.13
N VAL A 113 -20.47 -26.85 -19.22
CA VAL A 113 -19.45 -27.47 -18.36
C VAL A 113 -18.45 -26.43 -17.93
N TRP A 114 -17.68 -26.72 -16.88
CA TRP A 114 -16.53 -25.90 -16.47
C TRP A 114 -15.64 -25.57 -17.67
N ASP A 115 -15.25 -24.31 -17.74
CA ASP A 115 -14.40 -23.79 -18.79
C ASP A 115 -13.07 -24.55 -18.84
N ALA A 116 -12.63 -24.82 -20.07
CA ALA A 116 -11.43 -25.58 -20.27
C ALA A 116 -10.22 -24.64 -20.26
N ARG A 117 -9.41 -24.70 -19.21
CA ARG A 117 -8.08 -24.07 -19.21
C ARG A 117 -7.22 -24.72 -20.29
N ILE A 118 -6.81 -23.93 -21.27
CA ILE A 118 -6.03 -24.40 -22.41
C ILE A 118 -4.53 -24.39 -22.09
N GLN A 119 -4.03 -23.24 -21.64
CA GLN A 119 -2.60 -23.03 -21.39
C GLN A 119 -2.42 -21.91 -20.37
N THR A 120 -1.32 -21.98 -19.62
CA THR A 120 -0.94 -20.98 -18.61
C THR A 120 0.50 -20.54 -18.87
N TRP A 121 0.75 -19.24 -18.74
CA TRP A 121 2.06 -18.63 -18.81
C TRP A 121 2.31 -17.82 -17.55
N VAL A 122 3.58 -17.75 -17.14
CA VAL A 122 4.02 -17.05 -15.94
C VAL A 122 5.17 -16.15 -16.32
N LEU A 123 5.02 -14.85 -16.12
CA LEU A 123 6.09 -13.86 -16.31
C LEU A 123 6.61 -13.43 -14.95
N ARG A 124 7.93 -13.33 -14.86
CA ARG A 124 8.61 -12.87 -13.65
C ARG A 124 9.36 -11.60 -14.00
N ARG A 125 9.01 -10.50 -13.33
CA ARG A 125 9.66 -9.21 -13.46
C ARG A 125 10.30 -8.85 -12.13
N ARG A 126 11.57 -8.49 -12.14
CA ARG A 126 12.32 -8.16 -10.93
C ARG A 126 12.65 -6.68 -10.92
N ILE A 127 12.36 -5.99 -9.81
CA ILE A 127 12.86 -4.64 -9.54
C ILE A 127 13.84 -4.66 -8.37
N SER A 128 14.92 -3.91 -8.49
CA SER A 128 15.89 -3.72 -7.42
C SER A 128 16.42 -2.28 -7.43
N TYR A 129 16.87 -1.79 -6.28
CA TYR A 129 17.52 -0.49 -6.18
C TYR A 129 19.03 -0.66 -6.05
N HIS A 130 19.79 0.01 -6.92
CA HIS A 130 21.24 0.02 -6.90
C HIS A 130 21.76 1.30 -6.25
N ALA A 131 22.18 1.20 -4.98
CA ALA A 131 22.51 2.36 -4.14
C ALA A 131 23.66 3.22 -4.67
N LEU A 132 24.69 2.62 -5.29
CA LEU A 132 25.86 3.37 -5.78
C LEU A 132 25.50 4.27 -6.97
N SER A 133 24.69 3.76 -7.90
CA SER A 133 24.24 4.53 -9.08
C SER A 133 22.94 5.31 -8.81
N ARG A 134 22.27 5.02 -7.69
CA ARG A 134 20.96 5.58 -7.30
C ARG A 134 19.90 5.35 -8.37
N GLN A 135 19.86 4.15 -8.93
CA GLN A 135 18.95 3.76 -10.01
C GLN A 135 18.16 2.53 -9.62
N TYR A 136 16.93 2.46 -10.13
CA TYR A 136 16.10 1.26 -10.12
C TYR A 136 16.44 0.42 -11.34
N LEU A 137 16.70 -0.87 -11.13
CA LEU A 137 17.00 -1.83 -12.17
C LEU A 137 15.80 -2.76 -12.35
N LEU A 138 15.29 -2.84 -13.56
CA LEU A 138 14.20 -3.72 -13.98
C LEU A 138 14.76 -4.85 -14.85
N MET A 139 14.43 -6.08 -14.51
CA MET A 139 14.81 -7.28 -15.26
C MET A 139 13.56 -8.06 -15.67
N GLY A 140 13.63 -8.74 -16.82
CA GLY A 140 12.52 -9.57 -17.32
C GLY A 140 11.38 -8.78 -17.98
N HIS A 141 11.55 -7.48 -18.23
CA HIS A 141 10.59 -6.70 -19.03
C HIS A 141 10.63 -7.10 -20.50
N ARG A 142 11.83 -7.36 -21.01
CA ARG A 142 12.07 -7.76 -22.40
C ARG A 142 12.17 -9.29 -22.56
N PRO A 143 11.96 -9.82 -23.78
CA PRO A 143 12.11 -11.24 -24.06
C PRO A 143 13.52 -11.79 -23.79
N ASP A 144 14.55 -10.93 -23.85
CA ASP A 144 15.92 -11.29 -23.49
C ASP A 144 16.09 -11.34 -21.97
N ALA A 145 16.34 -12.53 -21.44
CA ALA A 145 16.53 -12.77 -20.02
C ALA A 145 17.69 -11.97 -19.39
N ALA A 146 18.66 -11.50 -20.20
CA ALA A 146 19.79 -10.72 -19.72
C ALA A 146 19.56 -9.19 -19.79
N ALA A 147 18.44 -8.73 -20.37
CA ALA A 147 18.17 -7.31 -20.51
C ALA A 147 17.85 -6.68 -19.14
N VAL A 148 18.59 -5.62 -18.81
CA VAL A 148 18.38 -4.80 -17.62
C VAL A 148 18.07 -3.37 -18.07
N GLU A 149 16.95 -2.84 -17.59
CA GLU A 149 16.55 -1.46 -17.83
C GLU A 149 16.73 -0.64 -16.55
N SER A 150 17.32 0.55 -16.67
CA SER A 150 17.67 1.39 -15.53
C SER A 150 16.81 2.66 -15.51
N PHE A 151 16.26 3.00 -14.35
CA PHE A 151 15.36 4.12 -14.16
C PHE A 151 15.80 4.98 -12.96
N VAL A 152 15.56 6.30 -13.04
CA VAL A 152 15.88 7.23 -11.95
C VAL A 152 14.72 7.36 -10.95
N SER A 153 13.49 7.12 -11.40
CA SER A 153 12.26 7.20 -10.59
C SER A 153 11.64 5.82 -10.40
N LEU A 154 11.20 5.54 -9.17
CA LEU A 154 10.47 4.32 -8.84
C LEU A 154 9.15 4.24 -9.62
N GLN A 155 8.39 5.34 -9.67
CA GLN A 155 7.11 5.39 -10.37
C GLN A 155 7.29 5.04 -11.86
N VAL A 156 8.30 5.60 -12.52
CA VAL A 156 8.59 5.28 -13.93
C VAL A 156 8.97 3.81 -14.10
N ALA A 157 9.76 3.26 -13.18
CA ALA A 157 10.13 1.84 -13.18
C ALA A 157 8.91 0.93 -13.01
N LEU A 158 7.99 1.28 -12.12
CA LEU A 158 6.75 0.52 -11.86
C LEU A 158 5.79 0.61 -13.05
N THR A 159 5.61 1.79 -13.66
CA THR A 159 4.83 1.93 -14.89
C THR A 159 5.41 1.10 -16.02
N SER A 160 6.74 1.12 -16.20
CA SER A 160 7.40 0.27 -17.20
C SER A 160 7.24 -1.21 -16.86
N MET A 161 7.39 -1.60 -15.59
CA MET A 161 7.18 -2.97 -15.12
C MET A 161 5.74 -3.44 -15.31
N GLY A 162 4.76 -2.54 -15.27
CA GLY A 162 3.35 -2.85 -15.48
C GLY A 162 2.95 -2.91 -16.96
N SER A 163 3.79 -2.44 -17.89
CA SER A 163 3.47 -2.40 -19.31
C SER A 163 3.48 -3.80 -19.93
N LEU A 164 2.45 -4.12 -20.72
CA LEU A 164 2.36 -5.34 -21.52
C LEU A 164 2.50 -4.92 -22.98
N ASP A 165 3.74 -4.89 -23.48
CA ASP A 165 4.09 -4.36 -24.80
C ASP A 165 4.04 -5.47 -25.86
N GLU A 166 2.83 -5.79 -26.36
CA GLU A 166 2.59 -6.83 -27.40
C GLU A 166 3.29 -8.17 -27.11
N LEU A 167 3.12 -8.67 -25.89
CA LEU A 167 3.75 -9.91 -25.44
C LEU A 167 3.15 -11.10 -26.20
N SER A 168 4.00 -11.85 -26.91
CA SER A 168 3.59 -13.02 -27.69
C SER A 168 3.87 -14.32 -26.94
N PHE A 169 2.82 -15.11 -26.75
CA PHE A 169 2.85 -16.40 -26.06
C PHE A 169 2.51 -17.52 -27.02
N PRO A 170 3.45 -18.45 -27.31
CA PRO A 170 3.20 -19.53 -28.26
C PRO A 170 2.16 -20.52 -27.73
N LEU A 171 1.26 -20.90 -28.62
CA LEU A 171 0.24 -21.90 -28.35
C LEU A 171 0.83 -23.30 -28.52
N SER A 172 0.53 -24.19 -27.57
CA SER A 172 0.97 -25.60 -27.64
C SER A 172 0.08 -26.46 -28.54
N ARG A 173 -1.08 -25.93 -28.97
CA ARG A 173 -2.08 -26.62 -29.79
C ARG A 173 -2.85 -25.63 -30.64
N GLU A 174 -3.38 -26.12 -31.75
CA GLU A 174 -4.34 -25.36 -32.54
C GLU A 174 -5.65 -25.17 -31.77
N LEU A 175 -6.21 -23.97 -31.91
CA LEU A 175 -7.44 -23.52 -31.27
C LEU A 175 -8.60 -23.62 -32.26
N ASP A 176 -9.76 -23.99 -31.74
CA ASP A 176 -10.99 -24.05 -32.52
C ASP A 176 -11.48 -22.62 -32.82
N SER A 177 -11.71 -22.32 -34.09
CA SER A 177 -12.12 -20.99 -34.57
C SER A 177 -13.57 -20.64 -34.24
N ASP A 178 -14.42 -21.64 -33.96
CA ASP A 178 -15.83 -21.44 -33.62
C ASP A 178 -16.05 -21.24 -32.11
N SER A 179 -14.99 -21.38 -31.31
CA SER A 179 -15.06 -21.21 -29.85
C SER A 179 -14.77 -19.76 -29.42
N ASN A 180 -15.37 -19.37 -28.30
CA ASN A 180 -15.01 -18.15 -27.58
C ASN A 180 -13.88 -18.44 -26.58
N TYR A 181 -13.00 -17.46 -26.42
CA TYR A 181 -11.88 -17.53 -25.50
C TYR A 181 -11.84 -16.29 -24.61
N TYR A 182 -11.37 -16.49 -23.39
CA TYR A 182 -11.04 -15.42 -22.47
C TYR A 182 -9.69 -15.70 -21.81
N VAL A 183 -9.07 -14.64 -21.32
CA VAL A 183 -7.80 -14.70 -20.61
C VAL A 183 -8.03 -14.19 -19.21
N GLU A 184 -7.57 -14.96 -18.22
CA GLU A 184 -7.44 -14.48 -16.86
C GLU A 184 -6.03 -13.96 -16.64
N VAL A 185 -5.92 -12.75 -16.10
CA VAL A 185 -4.64 -12.12 -15.74
C VAL A 185 -4.64 -11.77 -14.26
N ARG A 186 -3.53 -12.06 -13.59
CA ARG A 186 -3.27 -11.67 -12.20
C ARG A 186 -1.83 -11.24 -12.02
N ALA A 187 -1.63 -10.10 -11.37
CA ALA A 187 -0.34 -9.68 -10.85
C ALA A 187 -0.25 -9.96 -9.35
N SER A 188 0.93 -10.37 -8.87
CA SER A 188 1.20 -10.55 -7.44
C SER A 188 2.67 -10.38 -7.09
N LEU A 189 2.95 -9.95 -5.87
CA LEU A 189 4.31 -9.93 -5.32
C LEU A 189 4.69 -11.34 -4.83
N ASP A 190 5.84 -11.84 -5.25
CA ASP A 190 6.35 -13.15 -4.84
C ASP A 190 7.04 -13.06 -3.48
N ILE A 191 6.33 -13.45 -2.43
CA ILE A 191 6.85 -13.52 -1.06
C ILE A 191 8.01 -14.52 -0.94
N GLU A 192 8.02 -15.59 -1.73
CA GLU A 192 9.07 -16.61 -1.68
C GLU A 192 10.40 -16.11 -2.23
N SER A 193 10.36 -15.11 -3.11
CA SER A 193 11.55 -14.44 -3.65
C SER A 193 12.29 -13.60 -2.60
N LEU A 194 11.62 -13.24 -1.50
CA LEU A 194 12.21 -12.40 -0.47
C LEU A 194 13.36 -13.11 0.23
N PRO A 195 14.36 -12.35 0.74
CA PRO A 195 15.41 -12.90 1.57
C PRO A 195 14.84 -13.70 2.75
N ALA A 196 15.47 -14.83 3.08
CA ALA A 196 14.97 -15.75 4.12
C ALA A 196 14.61 -15.07 5.46
N PRO A 197 15.37 -14.07 5.97
CA PRO A 197 15.00 -13.37 7.21
C PRO A 197 13.70 -12.57 7.14
N LEU A 198 13.26 -12.14 5.94
CA LEU A 198 12.07 -11.31 5.75
C LEU A 198 10.80 -12.11 5.51
N ARG A 199 10.88 -13.36 5.04
CA ARG A 199 9.69 -14.17 4.76
C ARG A 199 8.75 -14.35 5.95
N PRO A 200 9.22 -14.66 7.18
CA PRO A 200 8.33 -14.77 8.33
C PRO A 200 7.55 -13.48 8.61
N VAL A 201 8.19 -12.32 8.40
CA VAL A 201 7.55 -11.01 8.55
C VAL A 201 6.53 -10.79 7.44
N ALA A 202 6.85 -11.17 6.21
CA ALA A 202 5.98 -11.01 5.05
C ALA A 202 4.67 -11.80 5.19
N TYR A 203 4.70 -13.04 5.70
CA TYR A 203 3.48 -13.82 5.93
C TYR A 203 2.56 -13.22 7.00
N THR A 204 3.11 -12.49 7.97
CA THR A 204 2.31 -11.91 9.07
C THR A 204 1.78 -10.51 8.75
N SER A 205 2.28 -9.84 7.70
CA SER A 205 1.98 -8.45 7.40
C SER A 205 1.29 -8.30 6.04
N LEU A 206 0.05 -7.82 6.05
CA LEU A 206 -0.74 -7.56 4.83
C LEU A 206 -0.06 -6.63 3.82
N ALA A 207 0.82 -5.73 4.28
CA ALA A 207 1.59 -4.85 3.40
C ALA A 207 2.46 -5.57 2.34
N TRP A 208 2.76 -6.86 2.54
CA TRP A 208 3.51 -7.69 1.58
C TRP A 208 2.59 -8.52 0.66
N HIS A 209 1.28 -8.56 0.94
CA HIS A 209 0.30 -9.30 0.15
C HIS A 209 -0.28 -8.41 -0.95
N LEU A 210 0.59 -7.94 -1.85
CA LEU A 210 0.18 -7.16 -3.02
C LEU A 210 -0.28 -8.12 -4.11
N SER A 211 -1.55 -8.05 -4.50
CA SER A 211 -2.10 -8.78 -5.63
C SER A 211 -3.26 -8.03 -6.25
N SER A 212 -3.42 -8.18 -7.56
CA SER A 212 -4.57 -7.61 -8.28
C SER A 212 -5.83 -8.44 -8.24
N GLY A 213 -5.76 -9.64 -7.68
CA GLY A 213 -6.77 -10.67 -7.95
C GLY A 213 -6.79 -11.08 -9.42
N TRP A 214 -7.68 -12.01 -9.74
CA TRP A 214 -7.92 -12.45 -11.12
C TRP A 214 -8.86 -11.49 -11.82
N THR A 215 -8.48 -11.07 -13.03
CA THR A 215 -9.32 -10.27 -13.92
C THR A 215 -9.49 -11.01 -15.24
N GLU A 216 -10.71 -11.01 -15.75
CA GLU A 216 -11.08 -11.71 -16.97
C GLU A 216 -11.19 -10.74 -18.14
N TRP A 217 -10.62 -11.13 -19.28
CA TRP A 217 -10.62 -10.33 -20.51
C TRP A 217 -10.97 -11.20 -21.71
N HIS A 218 -12.05 -10.87 -22.41
CA HIS A 218 -12.45 -11.59 -23.62
C HIS A 218 -11.47 -11.33 -24.77
N VAL A 219 -11.14 -12.39 -25.49
CA VAL A 219 -10.25 -12.34 -26.64
C VAL A 219 -10.95 -11.65 -27.81
N GLN A 220 -10.34 -10.58 -28.32
CA GLN A 220 -10.77 -9.96 -29.56
C GLN A 220 -10.19 -10.74 -30.74
N ARG A 221 -11.04 -11.00 -31.74
CA ARG A 221 -10.74 -11.80 -32.92
C ARG A 221 -10.35 -10.91 -34.09
#